data_AF-A0AAV8SI74-F1
#
_entry.id   AF-A0AAV8SI74-F1
#
_cell.length_a   1.000
_cell.length_b   1.000
_cell.length_c   1.000
_cell.angle_alpha   90.00
_cell.angle_beta   90.00
_cell.angle_gamma   90.00
#
_symmetry.space_group_name_H-M   'P 1'
#
loop_
_entity.id
_entity.type
_entity.pdbx_description
1 polymer ?
#
loop_
_entity_poly.entity_id
_entity_poly.type
_entity_poly.pdbx_seq_one_letter_code
_entity_poly.pdbx_strand_id
1 'polypeptide(L)'
;MEIATVKPDYEVSACTEHPFEEDELRQLRDDLRNARASMEMERLKSNLDNQNGRKIRLLNDLRKLRERIDMDEGANANVQKLVLVLKSDKALEAQESVLRSKCQVRRAELEEETRELEDKLRAGWESDRLSEDLDCLLARSLEKLNLARKELAGKLRAVVSITRQLGDIPIQAELIQYECGFSELNTHIQEKHRQTRKYYGTYNALLEIKELMLKETSLLNSISTQFQDAIMSADGRLKLIDSMEAIVKGSQQKLQKVEVRLEEEQKACDALKKRYAAAMVEQRRCYSLLKTVQEACAKNEKLQSQKSV
;
A
#
# COMPACT_ATOMS: atom_id res chain seq x y z
N MET A 1 37.76 55.23 99.55
CA MET A 1 37.83 54.15 98.54
C MET A 1 36.84 54.53 97.46
N GLU A 2 37.31 54.58 96.21
CA GLU A 2 36.55 54.96 95.01
C GLU A 2 35.43 53.92 94.71
N ILE A 3 34.48 54.07 93.77
CA ILE A 3 34.57 54.50 92.36
C ILE A 3 33.25 55.12 91.89
N ALA A 4 33.31 56.03 90.90
CA ALA A 4 32.19 56.47 90.09
C ALA A 4 32.57 56.53 88.59
N THR A 5 31.68 56.08 87.70
CA THR A 5 31.70 56.20 86.22
C THR A 5 30.24 56.10 85.74
N VAL A 6 29.56 57.12 85.21
CA VAL A 6 29.76 57.99 84.02
C VAL A 6 29.50 57.26 82.69
N LYS A 7 28.47 57.72 81.95
CA LYS A 7 28.12 57.34 80.57
C LYS A 7 28.74 58.33 79.57
N PRO A 8 28.95 57.94 78.29
CA PRO A 8 29.18 58.86 77.19
C PRO A 8 27.94 59.05 76.28
N ASP A 9 27.74 60.27 75.80
CA ASP A 9 26.86 60.62 74.68
C ASP A 9 27.65 60.63 73.35
N TYR A 10 26.96 60.51 72.21
CA TYR A 10 27.52 60.85 70.89
C TYR A 10 26.43 61.36 69.94
N GLU A 11 26.56 62.62 69.50
CA GLU A 11 25.83 63.23 68.38
C GLU A 11 26.83 63.80 67.37
N VAL A 12 26.69 63.42 66.10
CA VAL A 12 27.32 64.01 64.90
C VAL A 12 26.44 63.55 63.73
N SER A 13 26.00 64.31 62.72
CA SER A 13 25.92 65.72 62.36
C SER A 13 25.20 65.70 61.00
N ALA A 14 24.31 66.65 60.71
CA ALA A 14 23.64 66.68 59.40
C ALA A 14 24.56 67.26 58.29
N CYS A 15 24.46 66.71 57.08
CA CYS A 15 24.96 67.31 55.83
C CYS A 15 23.86 67.22 54.75
N THR A 16 23.86 68.17 53.82
CA THR A 16 22.76 68.49 52.89
C THR A 16 23.12 68.22 51.42
N GLU A 17 22.47 67.25 50.77
CA GLU A 17 22.57 66.92 49.33
C GLU A 17 21.23 66.24 48.89
N HIS A 18 20.70 66.35 47.65
CA HIS A 18 20.70 67.48 46.70
C HIS A 18 19.47 67.36 45.71
N PRO A 19 18.78 68.43 45.24
CA PRO A 19 17.62 68.31 44.31
C PRO A 19 17.91 67.67 42.94
N PHE A 20 19.18 67.41 42.65
CA PHE A 20 19.64 66.75 41.42
C PHE A 20 19.44 65.22 41.45
N GLU A 21 19.48 64.59 42.63
CA GLU A 21 19.52 63.13 42.74
C GLU A 21 18.16 62.47 42.48
N GLU A 22 17.04 63.13 42.81
CA GLU A 22 15.71 62.58 42.52
C GLU A 22 15.37 62.57 41.02
N ASP A 23 15.82 63.58 40.26
CA ASP A 23 15.63 63.62 38.80
C ASP A 23 16.53 62.60 38.11
N GLU A 24 17.78 62.40 38.56
CA GLU A 24 18.63 61.30 38.07
C GLU A 24 18.00 59.92 38.35
N LEU A 25 17.42 59.71 39.55
CA LEU A 25 16.73 58.46 39.89
C LEU A 25 15.41 58.25 39.13
N ARG A 26 14.75 59.32 38.67
CA ARG A 26 13.60 59.25 37.75
C ARG A 26 14.05 58.90 36.33
N GLN A 27 15.07 59.60 35.83
CA GLN A 27 15.68 59.37 34.52
C GLN A 27 16.13 57.91 34.39
N LEU A 28 16.89 57.40 35.37
CA LEU A 28 17.38 56.01 35.39
C LEU A 28 16.25 54.97 35.43
N ARG A 29 15.11 55.29 36.06
CA ARG A 29 13.93 54.42 36.14
C ARG A 29 13.18 54.35 34.82
N ASP A 30 13.00 55.48 34.15
CA ASP A 30 12.36 55.52 32.85
C ASP A 30 13.28 54.92 31.77
N ASP A 31 14.60 55.11 31.86
CA ASP A 31 15.59 54.42 31.01
C ASP A 31 15.56 52.90 31.22
N LEU A 32 15.46 52.40 32.47
CA LEU A 32 15.26 50.98 32.76
C LEU A 32 13.93 50.43 32.20
N ARG A 33 12.85 51.22 32.27
CA ARG A 33 11.54 50.84 31.71
C ARG A 33 11.59 50.81 30.17
N ASN A 34 12.24 51.78 29.55
CA ASN A 34 12.45 51.87 28.10
C ASN A 34 13.36 50.74 27.60
N ALA A 35 14.44 50.42 28.31
CA ALA A 35 15.31 49.28 28.02
C ALA A 35 14.54 47.95 28.12
N ARG A 36 13.74 47.74 29.17
CA ARG A 36 12.88 46.54 29.30
C ARG A 36 11.87 46.44 28.17
N ALA A 37 11.18 47.53 27.81
CA ALA A 37 10.23 47.55 26.70
C ALA A 37 10.92 47.25 25.35
N SER A 38 12.11 47.79 25.13
CA SER A 38 12.95 47.52 23.95
C SER A 38 13.35 46.05 23.86
N MET A 39 13.76 45.43 24.98
CA MET A 39 14.08 43.99 25.04
C MET A 39 12.86 43.10 24.76
N GLU A 40 11.68 43.44 25.29
CA GLU A 40 10.43 42.70 25.04
C GLU A 40 10.01 42.82 23.55
N MET A 41 10.15 44.02 22.97
CA MET A 41 9.87 44.30 21.56
C MET A 41 10.80 43.51 20.63
N GLU A 42 12.11 43.50 20.90
CA GLU A 42 13.08 42.76 20.09
C GLU A 42 12.89 41.23 20.22
N ARG A 43 12.51 40.74 21.41
CA ARG A 43 12.11 39.33 21.64
C ARG A 43 10.86 38.95 20.84
N LEU A 44 9.83 39.81 20.81
CA LEU A 44 8.61 39.59 20.03
C LEU A 44 8.90 39.60 18.52
N LYS A 45 9.71 40.56 18.06
CA LYS A 45 10.16 40.68 16.67
C LYS A 45 10.98 39.46 16.23
N SER A 46 11.93 39.01 17.04
CA SER A 46 12.69 37.77 16.80
C SER A 46 11.79 36.53 16.72
N ASN A 47 10.74 36.44 17.56
CA ASN A 47 9.75 35.36 17.45
C ASN A 47 8.94 35.46 16.14
N LEU A 48 8.47 36.66 15.78
CA LEU A 48 7.75 36.90 14.53
C LEU A 48 8.59 36.54 13.29
N ASP A 49 9.87 36.93 13.26
CA ASP A 49 10.82 36.58 12.19
C ASP A 49 11.07 35.07 12.13
N ASN A 50 11.18 34.40 13.28
CA ASN A 50 11.27 32.94 13.35
C ASN A 50 10.02 32.24 12.82
N GLN A 51 8.81 32.74 13.14
CA GLN A 51 7.55 32.21 12.61
C GLN A 51 7.43 32.46 11.10
N ASN A 52 7.84 33.64 10.63
CA ASN A 52 7.82 33.98 9.21
C ASN A 52 8.82 33.10 8.43
N GLY A 53 10.03 32.88 8.97
CA GLY A 53 11.00 31.93 8.43
C GLY A 53 10.50 30.48 8.39
N ARG A 54 9.74 30.03 9.41
CA ARG A 54 9.05 28.72 9.40
C ARG A 54 7.98 28.66 8.31
N LYS A 55 7.15 29.70 8.17
CA LYS A 55 6.13 29.83 7.13
C LYS A 55 6.73 29.76 5.73
N ILE A 56 7.82 30.48 5.47
CA ILE A 56 8.52 30.48 4.17
C ILE A 56 9.10 29.09 3.85
N ARG A 57 9.70 28.41 4.83
CA ARG A 57 10.18 27.02 4.65
C ARG A 57 9.04 26.07 4.28
N LEU A 58 7.95 26.08 5.05
CA LEU A 58 6.76 25.25 4.79
C LEU A 58 6.14 25.52 3.41
N LEU A 59 6.03 26.79 2.99
CA LEU A 59 5.53 27.14 1.66
C LEU A 59 6.44 26.65 0.53
N ASN A 60 7.76 26.66 0.73
CA ASN A 60 8.71 26.12 -0.25
C ASN A 60 8.63 24.59 -0.33
N ASP A 61 8.45 23.89 0.78
CA ASP A 61 8.34 22.43 0.77
C ASP A 61 6.98 21.96 0.22
N LEU A 62 5.89 22.68 0.49
CA LEU A 62 4.59 22.47 -0.17
C LEU A 62 4.66 22.67 -1.69
N ARG A 63 5.45 23.65 -2.16
CA ARG A 63 5.67 23.91 -3.58
C ARG A 63 6.40 22.74 -4.26
N LYS A 64 7.52 22.29 -3.69
CA LYS A 64 8.26 21.11 -4.19
C LYS A 64 7.41 19.84 -4.20
N LEU A 65 6.56 19.66 -3.19
CA LEU A 65 5.61 18.55 -3.15
C LEU A 65 4.60 18.64 -4.29
N ARG A 66 4.04 19.83 -4.55
CA ARG A 66 3.12 20.07 -5.68
C ARG A 66 3.79 19.83 -7.03
N GLU A 67 4.97 20.38 -7.27
CA GLU A 67 5.77 20.15 -8.49
C GLU A 67 6.01 18.64 -8.73
N ARG A 68 6.33 17.88 -7.67
CA ARG A 68 6.48 16.42 -7.76
C ARG A 68 5.19 15.65 -8.06
N ILE A 69 4.02 16.19 -7.71
CA ILE A 69 2.71 15.59 -7.97
C ILE A 69 2.26 15.91 -9.40
N ASP A 70 2.51 17.13 -9.87
CA ASP A 70 2.12 17.57 -11.21
C ASP A 70 3.00 16.96 -12.33
N MET A 71 4.23 16.50 -12.01
CA MET A 71 5.15 15.81 -12.93
C MET A 71 4.80 14.34 -13.25
N ASP A 72 3.89 13.71 -12.51
CA ASP A 72 3.48 12.32 -12.68
C ASP A 72 1.96 12.27 -12.93
N GLU A 73 1.58 12.17 -14.21
CA GLU A 73 0.19 12.32 -14.67
C GLU A 73 -0.79 11.34 -13.99
N GLY A 74 -0.31 10.14 -13.65
CA GLY A 74 -1.08 9.15 -12.89
C GLY A 74 -1.17 9.47 -11.39
N ALA A 75 -0.12 10.03 -10.80
CA ALA A 75 -0.11 10.42 -9.39
C ALA A 75 -1.05 11.61 -9.12
N ASN A 76 -1.12 12.61 -10.00
CA ASN A 76 -1.95 13.80 -9.79
C ASN A 76 -3.44 13.44 -9.60
N ALA A 77 -3.99 12.58 -10.46
CA ALA A 77 -5.37 12.11 -10.36
C ALA A 77 -5.65 11.34 -9.05
N ASN A 78 -4.70 10.51 -8.61
CA ASN A 78 -4.82 9.74 -7.36
C ASN A 78 -4.67 10.62 -6.11
N VAL A 79 -3.76 11.60 -6.13
CA VAL A 79 -3.60 12.57 -5.04
C VAL A 79 -4.82 13.49 -4.94
N GLN A 80 -5.42 13.92 -6.05
CA GLN A 80 -6.66 14.69 -6.02
C GLN A 80 -7.82 13.90 -5.38
N LYS A 81 -7.97 12.61 -5.73
CA LYS A 81 -8.93 11.71 -5.05
C LYS A 81 -8.63 11.58 -3.55
N LEU A 82 -7.37 11.37 -3.18
CA LEU A 82 -6.96 11.24 -1.77
C LEU A 82 -7.23 12.55 -0.98
N VAL A 83 -6.98 13.71 -1.57
CA VAL A 83 -7.26 15.03 -0.97
C VAL A 83 -8.77 15.26 -0.80
N LEU A 84 -9.60 14.79 -1.73
CA LEU A 84 -11.06 14.82 -1.58
C LEU A 84 -11.52 13.92 -0.41
N VAL A 85 -11.01 12.69 -0.34
CA VAL A 85 -11.32 11.74 0.75
C VAL A 85 -10.88 12.29 2.10
N LEU A 86 -9.65 12.82 2.22
CA LEU A 86 -9.14 13.45 3.44
C LEU A 86 -9.98 14.66 3.89
N LYS A 87 -10.52 15.45 2.96
CA LYS A 87 -11.45 16.54 3.29
C LYS A 87 -12.78 16.02 3.82
N SER A 88 -13.35 14.95 3.24
CA SER A 88 -14.55 14.32 3.77
C SER A 88 -14.33 13.65 5.13
N ASP A 89 -13.17 13.02 5.33
CA ASP A 89 -12.77 12.40 6.60
C ASP A 89 -12.68 13.44 7.73
N LYS A 90 -11.99 14.55 7.49
CA LYS A 90 -11.91 15.67 8.46
C LYS A 90 -13.27 16.32 8.73
N ALA A 91 -14.17 16.36 7.76
CA ALA A 91 -15.54 16.83 7.97
C ALA A 91 -16.37 15.85 8.82
N LEU A 92 -16.20 14.54 8.62
CA LEU A 92 -16.84 13.49 9.41
C LEU A 92 -16.30 13.45 10.85
N GLU A 93 -14.99 13.58 11.06
CA GLU A 93 -14.36 13.67 12.38
C GLU A 93 -14.88 14.89 13.16
N ALA A 94 -15.00 16.05 12.50
CA ALA A 94 -15.63 17.22 13.09
C ALA A 94 -17.10 16.96 13.46
N GLN A 95 -17.88 16.32 12.57
CA GLN A 95 -19.27 15.96 12.83
C GLN A 95 -19.40 14.96 14.00
N GLU A 96 -18.51 13.98 14.11
CA GLU A 96 -18.44 13.02 15.23
C GLU A 96 -18.16 13.75 16.54
N SER A 97 -17.21 14.69 16.56
CA SER A 97 -16.88 15.47 17.76
C SER A 97 -18.07 16.31 18.26
N VAL A 98 -18.82 16.94 17.35
CA VAL A 98 -20.04 17.71 17.64
C VAL A 98 -21.15 16.79 18.14
N LEU A 99 -21.35 15.62 17.53
CA LEU A 99 -22.32 14.63 17.98
C LEU A 99 -21.96 14.08 19.37
N ARG A 100 -20.68 13.77 19.63
CA ARG A 100 -20.19 13.29 20.93
C ARG A 100 -20.44 14.32 22.04
N SER A 101 -20.13 15.60 21.78
CA SER A 101 -20.43 16.72 22.69
C SER A 101 -21.94 16.84 22.95
N LYS A 102 -22.76 16.86 21.89
CA LYS A 102 -24.23 16.94 22.01
C LYS A 102 -24.82 15.77 22.83
N CYS A 103 -24.29 14.56 22.66
CA CYS A 103 -24.69 13.39 23.44
C CYS A 103 -24.25 13.46 24.92
N GLN A 104 -23.10 14.07 25.22
CA GLN A 104 -22.67 14.31 26.61
C GLN A 104 -23.56 15.34 27.30
N VAL A 105 -23.84 16.47 26.66
CA VAL A 105 -24.75 17.50 27.18
C VAL A 105 -26.14 16.91 27.43
N ARG A 106 -26.72 16.21 26.43
CA ARG A 106 -28.06 15.62 26.58
C ARG A 106 -28.12 14.51 27.65
N ARG A 107 -27.00 13.84 27.95
CA ARG A 107 -26.92 12.88 29.06
C ARG A 107 -26.97 13.61 30.41
N ALA A 108 -26.15 14.66 30.58
CA ALA A 108 -26.14 15.45 31.81
C ALA A 108 -27.52 16.10 32.09
N GLU A 109 -28.20 16.61 31.06
CA GLU A 109 -29.58 17.11 31.17
C GLU A 109 -30.54 16.04 31.73
N LEU A 110 -30.48 14.81 31.23
CA LEU A 110 -31.32 13.70 31.67
C LEU A 110 -30.95 13.19 33.07
N GLU A 111 -29.67 13.20 33.42
CA GLU A 111 -29.18 12.87 34.77
C GLU A 111 -29.61 13.92 35.82
N GLU A 112 -29.74 15.19 35.43
CA GLU A 112 -30.29 16.26 36.27
C GLU A 112 -31.81 16.15 36.40
N GLU A 113 -32.53 15.96 35.28
CA GLU A 113 -33.99 15.74 35.25
C GLU A 113 -34.39 14.53 36.13
N THR A 114 -33.55 13.48 36.14
CA THR A 114 -33.72 12.31 37.03
C THR A 114 -33.52 12.68 38.51
N ARG A 115 -32.44 13.39 38.86
CA ARG A 115 -32.17 13.83 40.24
C ARG A 115 -33.26 14.76 40.79
N GLU A 116 -33.74 15.71 39.97
CA GLU A 116 -34.86 16.57 40.35
C GLU A 116 -36.13 15.78 40.65
N LEU A 117 -36.43 14.72 39.88
CA LEU A 117 -37.59 13.87 40.11
C LEU A 117 -37.42 13.01 41.38
N GLU A 118 -36.22 12.47 41.61
CA GLU A 118 -35.89 11.74 42.85
C GLU A 118 -36.05 12.61 44.10
N ASP A 119 -35.63 13.87 44.06
CA ASP A 119 -35.76 14.78 45.20
C ASP A 119 -37.19 15.31 45.39
N LYS A 120 -37.96 15.51 44.31
CA LYS A 120 -39.41 15.80 44.40
C LYS A 120 -40.18 14.62 45.01
N LEU A 121 -39.81 13.39 44.66
CA LEU A 121 -40.36 12.17 45.27
C LEU A 121 -40.00 12.07 46.77
N ARG A 122 -38.75 12.41 47.13
CA ARG A 122 -38.26 12.47 48.52
C ARG A 122 -38.96 13.55 49.36
N ALA A 123 -39.42 14.63 48.73
CA ALA A 123 -40.09 15.76 49.37
C ALA A 123 -41.59 15.56 49.65
N GLY A 124 -42.20 14.43 49.24
CA GLY A 124 -43.54 14.03 49.68
C GLY A 124 -44.70 14.89 49.14
N TRP A 125 -44.70 15.20 47.85
CA TRP A 125 -45.77 15.98 47.19
C TRP A 125 -47.05 15.14 46.98
N GLU A 126 -48.23 15.79 46.89
CA GLU A 126 -49.56 15.13 46.94
C GLU A 126 -49.81 14.06 45.85
N SER A 127 -50.25 12.87 46.28
CA SER A 127 -50.17 11.64 45.48
C SER A 127 -51.01 11.58 44.19
N ASP A 128 -52.25 12.09 44.18
CA ASP A 128 -53.18 11.84 43.05
C ASP A 128 -52.85 12.67 41.80
N ARG A 129 -52.61 13.99 41.96
CA ARG A 129 -52.20 14.85 40.84
C ARG A 129 -50.78 14.55 40.36
N LEU A 130 -49.93 14.02 41.24
CA LEU A 130 -48.60 13.57 40.89
C LEU A 130 -48.66 12.36 39.95
N SER A 131 -49.57 11.41 40.18
CA SER A 131 -49.68 10.19 39.37
C SER A 131 -50.00 10.50 37.90
N GLU A 132 -51.05 11.27 37.61
CA GLU A 132 -51.45 11.55 36.23
C GLU A 132 -50.40 12.34 35.43
N ASP A 133 -49.73 13.31 36.06
CA ASP A 133 -48.67 14.10 35.39
C ASP A 133 -47.39 13.27 35.22
N LEU A 134 -47.05 12.41 36.19
CA LEU A 134 -45.93 11.46 36.08
C LEU A 134 -46.18 10.40 35.00
N ASP A 135 -47.39 9.85 34.91
CA ASP A 135 -47.80 8.92 33.84
C ASP A 135 -47.76 9.60 32.46
N CYS A 136 -48.19 10.86 32.36
CA CYS A 136 -48.05 11.66 31.14
C CYS A 136 -46.58 11.92 30.77
N LEU A 137 -45.71 12.17 31.75
CA LEU A 137 -44.26 12.35 31.54
C LEU A 137 -43.57 11.03 31.14
N LEU A 138 -43.95 9.91 31.76
CA LEU A 138 -43.49 8.56 31.43
C LEU A 138 -43.92 8.13 30.02
N ALA A 139 -45.18 8.35 29.64
CA ALA A 139 -45.65 8.11 28.28
C ALA A 139 -44.86 8.95 27.25
N ARG A 140 -44.63 10.24 27.55
CA ARG A 140 -43.90 11.17 26.69
C ARG A 140 -42.39 10.86 26.61
N SER A 141 -41.78 10.30 27.66
CA SER A 141 -40.38 9.85 27.65
C SER A 141 -40.21 8.50 26.93
N LEU A 142 -41.18 7.60 27.09
CA LEU A 142 -41.24 6.31 26.39
C LEU A 142 -41.45 6.50 24.87
N GLU A 143 -42.28 7.47 24.46
CA GLU A 143 -42.43 7.89 23.05
C GLU A 143 -41.09 8.39 22.48
N LYS A 144 -40.39 9.29 23.20
CA LYS A 144 -39.04 9.77 22.83
C LYS A 144 -38.02 8.63 22.73
N LEU A 145 -38.05 7.67 23.66
CA LEU A 145 -37.19 6.48 23.65
C LEU A 145 -37.47 5.59 22.44
N ASN A 146 -38.74 5.37 22.11
CA ASN A 146 -39.14 4.59 20.92
C ASN A 146 -38.71 5.27 19.62
N LEU A 147 -38.83 6.60 19.53
CA LEU A 147 -38.32 7.39 18.39
C LEU A 147 -36.79 7.26 18.26
N ALA A 148 -36.04 7.42 19.35
CA ALA A 148 -34.59 7.24 19.37
C ALA A 148 -34.17 5.81 19.00
N ARG A 149 -34.89 4.79 19.50
CA ARG A 149 -34.69 3.38 19.16
C ARG A 149 -34.94 3.11 17.67
N LYS A 150 -35.95 3.75 17.07
CA LYS A 150 -36.28 3.67 15.64
C LYS A 150 -35.19 4.32 14.78
N GLU A 151 -34.67 5.48 15.19
CA GLU A 151 -33.53 6.14 14.52
C GLU A 151 -32.26 5.28 14.59
N LEU A 152 -31.91 4.77 15.77
CA LEU A 152 -30.77 3.87 15.98
C LEU A 152 -30.89 2.61 15.13
N ALA A 153 -32.06 1.97 15.09
CA ALA A 153 -32.33 0.82 14.23
C ALA A 153 -32.23 1.16 12.73
N GLY A 154 -32.48 2.41 12.33
CA GLY A 154 -32.20 2.91 10.98
C GLY A 154 -30.70 3.00 10.68
N LYS A 155 -29.93 3.62 11.58
CA LYS A 155 -28.46 3.73 11.45
C LYS A 155 -27.77 2.37 11.45
N LEU A 156 -28.19 1.44 12.32
CA LEU A 156 -27.68 0.07 12.34
C LEU A 156 -27.89 -0.66 11.00
N ARG A 157 -29.08 -0.54 10.39
CA ARG A 157 -29.35 -1.10 9.06
C ARG A 157 -28.45 -0.49 7.97
N ALA A 158 -28.18 0.81 8.03
CA ALA A 158 -27.24 1.46 7.11
C ALA A 158 -25.80 0.95 7.30
N VAL A 159 -25.31 0.82 8.54
CA VAL A 159 -23.98 0.26 8.85
C VAL A 159 -23.86 -1.19 8.38
N VAL A 160 -24.90 -2.02 8.59
CA VAL A 160 -24.93 -3.41 8.08
C VAL A 160 -24.92 -3.45 6.55
N SER A 161 -25.60 -2.51 5.87
CA SER A 161 -25.55 -2.40 4.41
C SER A 161 -24.15 -2.05 3.90
N ILE A 162 -23.48 -1.07 4.54
CA ILE A 162 -22.12 -0.63 4.16
C ILE A 162 -21.09 -1.73 4.44
N THR A 163 -21.15 -2.38 5.61
CA THR A 163 -20.23 -3.48 5.95
C THR A 163 -20.40 -4.69 5.02
N ARG A 164 -21.61 -4.98 4.55
CA ARG A 164 -21.84 -5.99 3.51
C ARG A 164 -21.24 -5.57 2.16
N GLN A 165 -21.42 -4.33 1.72
CA GLN A 165 -20.78 -3.80 0.50
C GLN A 165 -19.25 -3.79 0.58
N LEU A 166 -18.68 -3.59 1.77
CA LEU A 166 -17.25 -3.73 2.02
C LEU A 166 -16.79 -5.20 1.98
N GLY A 167 -17.62 -6.13 2.43
CA GLY A 167 -17.37 -7.58 2.35
C GLY A 167 -17.46 -8.15 0.93
N ASP A 168 -18.13 -7.46 0.01
CA ASP A 168 -18.12 -7.80 -1.42
C ASP A 168 -16.78 -7.41 -2.11
N ILE A 169 -15.90 -6.64 -1.44
CA ILE A 169 -14.57 -6.25 -1.92
C ILE A 169 -13.54 -7.25 -1.36
N PRO A 170 -12.78 -7.97 -2.21
CA PRO A 170 -11.87 -9.00 -1.74
C PRO A 170 -10.74 -8.42 -0.88
N ILE A 171 -10.53 -9.03 0.29
CA ILE A 171 -9.52 -8.58 1.25
C ILE A 171 -8.12 -8.97 0.74
N GLN A 172 -7.08 -8.25 1.15
CA GLN A 172 -5.69 -8.54 0.75
C GLN A 172 -5.28 -10.02 0.96
N ALA A 173 -5.79 -10.69 2.00
CA ALA A 173 -5.56 -12.11 2.22
C ALA A 173 -6.21 -13.00 1.14
N GLU A 174 -7.41 -12.67 0.69
CA GLU A 174 -8.13 -13.37 -0.38
C GLU A 174 -7.47 -13.13 -1.74
N LEU A 175 -7.03 -11.89 -2.00
CA LEU A 175 -6.23 -11.56 -3.19
C LEU A 175 -4.95 -12.41 -3.28
N ILE A 176 -4.24 -12.60 -2.17
CA ILE A 176 -3.05 -13.48 -2.10
C ILE A 176 -3.45 -14.94 -2.35
N GLN A 177 -4.56 -15.43 -1.79
CA GLN A 177 -5.07 -16.78 -2.07
C GLN A 177 -5.40 -16.99 -3.55
N TYR A 178 -6.06 -16.02 -4.18
CA TYR A 178 -6.34 -16.06 -5.62
C TYR A 178 -5.05 -16.03 -6.45
N GLU A 179 -4.07 -15.19 -6.09
CA GLU A 179 -2.76 -15.15 -6.77
C GLU A 179 -2.04 -16.51 -6.70
N CYS A 180 -2.00 -17.14 -5.53
CA CYS A 180 -1.46 -18.49 -5.37
C CYS A 180 -2.22 -19.51 -6.24
N GLY A 181 -3.54 -19.54 -6.18
CA GLY A 181 -4.38 -20.46 -6.96
C GLY A 181 -4.23 -20.29 -8.47
N PHE A 182 -4.12 -19.04 -8.96
CA PHE A 182 -3.84 -18.77 -10.38
C PHE A 182 -2.43 -19.22 -10.79
N SER A 183 -1.42 -19.05 -9.93
CA SER A 183 -0.04 -19.49 -10.17
C SER A 183 0.07 -21.02 -10.28
N GLU A 184 -0.59 -21.74 -9.36
CA GLU A 184 -0.71 -23.20 -9.38
C GLU A 184 -1.45 -23.70 -10.63
N LEU A 185 -2.61 -23.11 -10.94
CA LEU A 185 -3.39 -23.45 -12.13
C LEU A 185 -2.59 -23.21 -13.42
N ASN A 186 -1.87 -22.09 -13.53
CA ASN A 186 -1.02 -21.78 -14.68
C ASN A 186 0.12 -22.81 -14.81
N THR A 187 0.71 -23.23 -13.69
CA THR A 187 1.75 -24.29 -13.66
C THR A 187 1.18 -25.63 -14.16
N HIS A 188 -0.04 -26.01 -13.74
CA HIS A 188 -0.73 -27.20 -14.25
C HIS A 188 -1.07 -27.11 -15.74
N ILE A 189 -1.55 -25.97 -16.23
CA ILE A 189 -1.84 -25.73 -17.65
C ILE A 189 -0.56 -25.85 -18.48
N GLN A 190 0.55 -25.25 -18.04
CA GLN A 190 1.83 -25.34 -18.73
C GLN A 190 2.36 -26.77 -18.81
N GLU A 191 2.28 -27.53 -17.70
CA GLU A 191 2.70 -28.93 -17.69
C GLU A 191 1.82 -29.80 -18.60
N LYS A 192 0.49 -29.62 -18.58
CA LYS A 192 -0.41 -30.32 -19.50
C LYS A 192 -0.12 -29.96 -20.96
N HIS A 193 0.13 -28.70 -21.26
CA HIS A 193 0.48 -28.26 -22.61
C HIS A 193 1.83 -28.86 -23.07
N ARG A 194 2.82 -28.99 -22.18
CA ARG A 194 4.10 -29.67 -22.44
C ARG A 194 3.90 -31.17 -22.71
N GLN A 195 3.08 -31.85 -21.90
CA GLN A 195 2.71 -33.26 -22.11
C GLN A 195 2.04 -33.46 -23.48
N THR A 196 1.03 -32.66 -23.80
CA THR A 196 0.32 -32.70 -25.09
C THR A 196 1.27 -32.48 -26.27
N ARG A 197 2.19 -31.50 -26.21
CA ARG A 197 3.20 -31.31 -27.26
C ARG A 197 4.13 -32.52 -27.42
N LYS A 198 4.53 -33.17 -26.32
CA LYS A 198 5.32 -34.42 -26.37
C LYS A 198 4.54 -35.54 -27.07
N TYR A 199 3.26 -35.73 -26.73
CA TYR A 199 2.43 -36.76 -27.37
C TYR A 199 2.25 -36.52 -28.87
N TYR A 200 1.96 -35.29 -29.31
CA TYR A 200 1.88 -34.96 -30.74
C TYR A 200 3.22 -35.15 -31.46
N GLY A 201 4.34 -34.77 -30.85
CA GLY A 201 5.68 -35.02 -31.43
C GLY A 201 5.97 -36.52 -31.60
N THR A 202 5.64 -37.34 -30.60
CA THR A 202 5.78 -38.80 -30.69
C THR A 202 4.85 -39.41 -31.73
N TYR A 203 3.58 -38.96 -31.78
CA TYR A 203 2.61 -39.42 -32.77
C TYR A 203 3.05 -39.10 -34.21
N ASN A 204 3.51 -37.88 -34.47
CA ASN A 204 3.99 -37.46 -35.79
C ASN A 204 5.22 -38.29 -36.21
N ALA A 205 6.19 -38.50 -35.31
CA ALA A 205 7.36 -39.34 -35.61
C ALA A 205 6.96 -40.79 -35.94
N LEU A 206 6.02 -41.38 -35.20
CA LEU A 206 5.50 -42.73 -35.49
C LEU A 206 4.73 -42.78 -36.82
N LEU A 207 4.01 -41.71 -37.18
CA LEU A 207 3.31 -41.60 -38.46
C LEU A 207 4.30 -41.52 -39.63
N GLU A 208 5.36 -40.71 -39.51
CA GLU A 208 6.43 -40.62 -40.51
C GLU A 208 7.16 -41.96 -40.68
N ILE A 209 7.49 -42.66 -39.58
CA ILE A 209 8.06 -44.02 -39.62
C ILE A 209 7.13 -44.98 -40.36
N LYS A 210 5.83 -44.99 -40.01
CA LYS A 210 4.83 -45.84 -40.68
C LYS A 210 4.77 -45.55 -42.18
N GLU A 211 4.78 -44.29 -42.59
CA GLU A 211 4.80 -43.93 -44.00
C GLU A 211 6.07 -44.39 -44.72
N LEU A 212 7.24 -44.30 -44.07
CA LEU A 212 8.50 -44.80 -44.63
C LEU A 212 8.48 -46.32 -44.79
N MET A 213 7.99 -47.06 -43.78
CA MET A 213 7.83 -48.52 -43.86
C MET A 213 6.86 -48.94 -44.99
N LEU A 214 5.78 -48.19 -45.23
CA LEU A 214 4.87 -48.44 -46.35
C LEU A 214 5.54 -48.17 -47.71
N LYS A 215 6.36 -47.11 -47.80
CA LYS A 215 7.15 -46.79 -49.01
C LYS A 215 8.20 -47.88 -49.28
N GLU A 216 8.86 -48.39 -48.25
CA GLU A 216 9.81 -49.51 -48.33
C GLU A 216 9.12 -50.81 -48.75
N THR A 217 7.98 -51.16 -48.15
CA THR A 217 7.20 -52.36 -48.53
C THR A 217 6.76 -52.29 -50.00
N SER A 218 6.30 -51.12 -50.46
CA SER A 218 5.93 -50.89 -51.86
C SER A 218 7.14 -51.03 -52.80
N LEU A 219 8.29 -50.48 -52.41
CA LEU A 219 9.56 -50.59 -53.15
C LEU A 219 10.02 -52.06 -53.26
N LEU A 220 9.97 -52.84 -52.18
CA LEU A 220 10.34 -54.25 -52.17
C LEU A 220 9.42 -55.09 -53.07
N ASN A 221 8.11 -54.84 -53.03
CA ASN A 221 7.15 -55.49 -53.95
C ASN A 221 7.44 -55.14 -55.41
N SER A 222 7.73 -53.86 -55.70
CA SER A 222 8.12 -53.40 -57.04
C SER A 222 9.40 -54.09 -57.52
N ILE A 223 10.44 -54.18 -56.68
CA ILE A 223 11.70 -54.86 -57.01
C ILE A 223 11.47 -56.36 -57.23
N SER A 224 10.68 -57.02 -56.38
CA SER A 224 10.37 -58.45 -56.53
C SER A 224 9.65 -58.75 -57.84
N THR A 225 8.76 -57.86 -58.29
CA THR A 225 8.02 -58.00 -59.55
C THR A 225 8.97 -57.75 -60.73
N GLN A 226 9.70 -56.64 -60.71
CA GLN A 226 10.69 -56.29 -61.74
C GLN A 226 11.76 -57.37 -61.90
N PHE A 227 12.21 -58.01 -60.82
CA PHE A 227 13.20 -59.09 -60.85
C PHE A 227 12.71 -60.32 -61.62
N GLN A 228 11.46 -60.75 -61.42
CA GLN A 228 10.89 -61.93 -62.09
C GLN A 228 10.84 -61.74 -63.61
N ASP A 229 10.41 -60.58 -64.08
CA ASP A 229 10.33 -60.26 -65.51
C ASP A 229 11.72 -60.00 -66.12
N ALA A 230 12.58 -59.27 -65.41
CA ALA A 230 13.87 -58.80 -65.94
C ALA A 230 14.93 -59.90 -66.07
N ILE A 231 14.95 -60.89 -65.17
CA ILE A 231 16.00 -61.92 -65.14
C ILE A 231 16.00 -62.79 -66.42
N MET A 232 14.84 -62.91 -67.06
CA MET A 232 14.59 -63.72 -68.27
C MET A 232 15.36 -63.25 -69.51
N SER A 233 15.86 -62.01 -69.55
CA SER A 233 16.56 -61.42 -70.70
C SER A 233 17.84 -60.69 -70.30
N ALA A 234 18.84 -60.65 -71.19
CA ALA A 234 20.08 -59.90 -70.95
C ALA A 234 19.85 -58.38 -70.87
N ASP A 235 18.96 -57.84 -71.71
CA ASP A 235 18.55 -56.43 -71.70
C ASP A 235 17.71 -56.11 -70.44
N GLY A 236 16.85 -57.04 -70.01
CA GLY A 236 16.11 -56.93 -68.75
C GLY A 236 17.03 -56.82 -67.54
N ARG A 237 18.06 -57.68 -67.46
CA ARG A 237 19.06 -57.65 -66.38
C ARG A 237 19.84 -56.33 -66.33
N LEU A 238 20.20 -55.74 -67.48
CA LEU A 238 20.82 -54.41 -67.53
C LEU A 238 19.89 -53.33 -66.98
N LYS A 239 18.64 -53.27 -67.44
CA LYS A 239 17.64 -52.30 -66.96
C LYS A 239 17.33 -52.43 -65.47
N LEU A 240 17.39 -53.65 -64.92
CA LEU A 240 17.24 -53.88 -63.49
C LEU A 240 18.43 -53.30 -62.69
N ILE A 241 19.66 -53.44 -63.19
CA ILE A 241 20.86 -52.84 -62.59
C ILE A 241 20.74 -51.30 -62.58
N ASP A 242 20.42 -50.69 -63.72
CA ASP A 242 20.22 -49.24 -63.84
C ASP A 242 19.13 -48.72 -62.88
N SER A 243 18.02 -49.47 -62.77
CA SER A 243 16.92 -49.20 -61.83
C SER A 243 17.38 -49.25 -60.37
N MET A 244 18.13 -50.29 -59.98
CA MET A 244 18.69 -50.42 -58.64
C MET A 244 19.70 -49.30 -58.30
N GLU A 245 20.58 -48.93 -59.24
CA GLU A 245 21.51 -47.82 -59.05
C GLU A 245 20.77 -46.49 -58.85
N ALA A 246 19.73 -46.24 -59.66
CA ALA A 246 18.87 -45.06 -59.50
C ALA A 246 18.15 -45.01 -58.15
N ILE A 247 17.65 -46.15 -57.65
CA ILE A 247 17.01 -46.28 -56.32
C ILE A 247 18.02 -45.98 -55.20
N VAL A 248 19.22 -46.55 -55.26
CA VAL A 248 20.29 -46.31 -54.26
C VAL A 248 20.68 -44.83 -54.25
N LYS A 249 20.97 -44.25 -55.42
CA LYS A 249 21.34 -42.83 -55.57
C LYS A 249 20.25 -41.89 -55.08
N GLY A 250 18.99 -42.17 -55.43
CA GLY A 250 17.82 -41.40 -54.96
C GLY A 250 17.59 -41.51 -53.45
N SER A 251 17.96 -42.64 -52.84
CA SER A 251 17.88 -42.85 -51.39
C SER A 251 19.00 -42.11 -50.64
N GLN A 252 20.24 -42.18 -51.14
CA GLN A 252 21.38 -41.42 -50.62
C GLN A 252 21.11 -39.90 -50.66
N GLN A 253 20.56 -39.38 -51.76
CA GLN A 253 20.18 -37.96 -51.87
C GLN A 253 19.08 -37.54 -50.89
N LYS A 254 18.16 -38.44 -50.53
CA LYS A 254 17.13 -38.17 -49.50
C LYS A 254 17.75 -38.16 -48.11
N LEU A 255 18.61 -39.14 -47.80
CA LEU A 255 19.31 -39.23 -46.53
C LEU A 255 20.13 -37.95 -46.26
N GLN A 256 20.97 -37.54 -47.22
CA GLN A 256 21.78 -36.31 -47.11
C GLN A 256 20.93 -35.05 -46.85
N LYS A 257 19.75 -34.94 -47.47
CA LYS A 257 18.82 -33.82 -47.24
C LYS A 257 18.20 -33.83 -45.83
N VAL A 258 17.99 -35.02 -45.25
CA VAL A 258 17.50 -35.16 -43.86
C VAL A 258 18.61 -34.85 -42.87
N GLU A 259 19.84 -35.33 -43.12
CA GLU A 259 21.01 -35.07 -42.28
C GLU A 259 21.33 -33.57 -42.17
N VAL A 260 21.32 -32.83 -43.29
CA VAL A 260 21.52 -31.38 -43.29
C VAL A 260 20.46 -30.66 -42.45
N ARG A 261 19.17 -31.00 -42.63
CA ARG A 261 18.07 -30.41 -41.83
C ARG A 261 18.18 -30.74 -40.35
N LEU A 262 18.61 -31.96 -40.01
CA LEU A 262 18.84 -32.38 -38.63
C LEU A 262 19.97 -31.55 -37.99
N GLU A 263 21.04 -31.26 -38.73
CA GLU A 263 22.13 -30.41 -38.25
C GLU A 263 21.69 -28.94 -38.06
N GLU A 264 20.87 -28.41 -38.97
CA GLU A 264 20.27 -27.07 -38.86
C GLU A 264 19.37 -26.93 -37.62
N GLU A 265 18.45 -27.87 -37.42
CA GLU A 265 17.56 -27.90 -36.24
C GLU A 265 18.33 -28.13 -34.94
N GLN A 266 19.36 -28.99 -34.94
CA GLN A 266 20.23 -29.19 -33.77
C GLN A 266 20.96 -27.90 -33.39
N LYS A 267 21.51 -27.17 -34.36
CA LYS A 267 22.14 -25.85 -34.16
C LYS A 267 21.15 -24.82 -33.59
N ALA A 268 19.92 -24.77 -34.13
CA ALA A 268 18.87 -23.90 -33.63
C ALA A 268 18.47 -24.24 -32.18
N CYS A 269 18.32 -25.53 -31.88
CA CYS A 269 18.01 -26.05 -30.55
C CYS A 269 19.11 -25.69 -29.53
N ASP A 270 20.38 -25.86 -29.87
CA ASP A 270 21.51 -25.53 -28.98
C ASP A 270 21.70 -24.01 -28.81
N ALA A 271 21.41 -23.21 -29.83
CA ALA A 271 21.34 -21.76 -29.70
C ALA A 271 20.22 -21.33 -28.72
N LEU A 272 19.04 -21.96 -28.80
CA LEU A 272 17.92 -21.69 -27.89
C LEU A 272 18.24 -22.11 -26.45
N LYS A 273 18.85 -23.28 -26.23
CA LYS A 273 19.32 -23.74 -24.91
C LYS A 273 20.29 -22.73 -24.28
N LYS A 274 21.26 -22.21 -25.05
CA LYS A 274 22.21 -21.18 -24.59
C LYS A 274 21.50 -19.89 -24.18
N ARG A 275 20.54 -19.40 -24.99
CA ARG A 275 19.74 -18.21 -24.65
C ARG A 275 18.89 -18.41 -23.39
N TYR A 276 18.28 -19.59 -23.23
CA TYR A 276 17.54 -19.93 -22.02
C TYR A 276 18.44 -19.98 -20.79
N ALA A 277 19.61 -20.62 -20.87
CA ALA A 277 20.57 -20.68 -19.77
C ALA A 277 21.03 -19.26 -19.33
N ALA A 278 21.32 -18.37 -20.28
CA ALA A 278 21.66 -16.98 -19.99
C ALA A 278 20.50 -16.22 -19.29
N ALA A 279 19.27 -16.37 -19.78
CA ALA A 279 18.09 -15.78 -19.16
C ALA A 279 17.86 -16.28 -17.73
N MET A 280 18.08 -17.57 -17.46
CA MET A 280 17.99 -18.14 -16.10
C MET A 280 19.07 -17.60 -15.15
N VAL A 281 20.27 -17.26 -15.65
CA VAL A 281 21.32 -16.62 -14.85
C VAL A 281 20.92 -15.19 -14.50
N GLU A 282 20.44 -14.39 -15.45
CA GLU A 282 19.96 -13.04 -15.17
C GLU A 282 18.73 -13.04 -14.25
N GLN A 283 17.80 -14.00 -14.39
CA GLN A 283 16.66 -14.15 -13.46
C GLN A 283 17.14 -14.37 -12.01
N ARG A 284 18.12 -15.25 -11.79
CA ARG A 284 18.71 -15.50 -10.46
C ARG A 284 19.43 -14.27 -9.91
N ARG A 285 20.10 -13.51 -10.78
CA ARG A 285 20.75 -12.23 -10.43
C ARG A 285 19.72 -11.18 -10.00
N CYS A 286 18.64 -11.01 -10.77
CA CYS A 286 17.54 -10.10 -10.43
C CYS A 286 16.88 -10.48 -9.09
N TYR A 287 16.62 -11.76 -8.85
CA TYR A 287 16.09 -12.24 -7.57
C TYR A 287 17.04 -11.94 -6.39
N SER A 288 18.35 -12.16 -6.59
CA SER A 288 19.37 -11.84 -5.58
C SER A 288 19.44 -10.34 -5.27
N LEU A 289 19.38 -9.48 -6.29
CA LEU A 289 19.32 -8.02 -6.12
C LEU A 289 18.03 -7.57 -5.42
N LEU A 290 16.87 -8.16 -5.77
CA LEU A 290 15.60 -7.84 -5.12
C LEU A 290 15.64 -8.21 -3.63
N LYS A 291 16.25 -9.35 -3.28
CA LYS A 291 16.46 -9.74 -1.87
C LYS A 291 17.37 -8.75 -1.12
N THR A 292 18.48 -8.30 -1.70
CA THR A 292 19.36 -7.32 -1.03
C THR A 292 18.68 -5.95 -0.87
N VAL A 293 17.84 -5.54 -1.83
CA VAL A 293 16.99 -4.34 -1.69
C VAL A 293 15.99 -4.50 -0.55
N GLN A 294 15.30 -5.65 -0.46
CA GLN A 294 14.34 -5.93 0.60
C GLN A 294 15.00 -5.91 1.99
N GLU A 295 16.19 -6.50 2.13
CA GLU A 295 16.99 -6.46 3.36
C GLU A 295 17.42 -5.02 3.72
N ALA A 296 17.79 -4.20 2.74
CA ALA A 296 18.13 -2.79 2.93
C ALA A 296 16.90 -1.94 3.35
N CYS A 297 15.73 -2.18 2.75
CA CYS A 297 14.47 -1.55 3.14
C CYS A 297 14.10 -1.88 4.59
N ALA A 298 14.09 -3.16 4.97
CA ALA A 298 13.82 -3.59 6.34
C ALA A 298 14.83 -3.03 7.36
N LYS A 299 16.09 -2.81 6.96
CA LYS A 299 17.09 -2.12 7.79
C LYS A 299 16.79 -0.63 7.94
N ASN A 300 16.34 0.04 6.88
CA ASN A 300 15.96 1.45 6.90
C ASN A 300 14.73 1.69 7.81
N GLU A 301 13.71 0.85 7.71
CA GLU A 301 12.50 0.89 8.57
C GLU A 301 12.85 0.73 10.06
N LYS A 302 13.79 -0.18 10.40
CA LYS A 302 14.32 -0.34 11.76
C LYS A 302 15.07 0.91 12.25
N LEU A 303 15.80 1.60 11.37
CA LEU A 303 16.50 2.84 11.72
C LEU A 303 15.55 4.04 11.82
N GLN A 304 14.45 4.07 11.08
CA GLN A 304 13.42 5.12 11.18
C GLN A 304 12.61 4.98 12.46
N SER A 305 12.18 3.76 12.81
CA SER A 305 11.48 3.50 14.08
C SER A 305 12.35 3.82 15.32
N GLN A 306 13.67 3.60 15.25
CA GLN A 306 14.61 4.03 16.29
C GLN A 306 14.83 5.56 16.38
N LYS A 307 14.45 6.34 15.36
CA LYS A 307 14.57 7.81 15.34
C LYS A 307 13.30 8.55 15.78
N SER A 308 12.21 7.82 16.02
CA SER A 308 10.93 8.38 16.51
C SER A 308 10.70 8.12 17.99
N VAL A 309 11.77 7.78 18.73
CA VAL A 309 11.84 7.63 20.19
C VAL A 309 12.91 8.59 20.71
#